data_AF-A0A516V6V3-F1
#
_entry.id   AF-A0A516V6V3-F1
#
_cell.length_a   1.000
_cell.length_b   1.000
_cell.length_c   1.000
_cell.angle_alpha   90.00
_cell.angle_beta   90.00
_cell.angle_gamma   90.00
#
_symmetry.space_group_name_H-M   'P 1'
#
loop_
_entity.id
_entity.type
_entity.pdbx_description
1 polymer ?
#
loop_
_entity_poly.entity_id
_entity_poly.type
_entity_poly.pdbx_seq_one_letter_code
_entity_poly.pdbx_strand_id
1 'polypeptide(L)'
;MKLLLASIAALVVQPLVFLMWMGLPYVFTSENFPWNEFPSMARVVTIFALPFLLILGIPVFLVLRRKNWLSALRIGFAGFLIGIPFPLIVGWPRYSPGFSSGGYFYGPNRDFVVDGVTTIYGWLAYVQSVVIYGLHGIAGALAFYFTWKWLQFSETGSFGSEP
;
A
#
# COMPACT_ATOMS: atom_id res chain seq x y z
N MET A 1 2.23 -8.67 -22.87
CA MET A 1 1.24 -9.34 -21.99
C MET A 1 1.71 -9.44 -20.52
N LYS A 2 2.93 -9.93 -20.22
CA LYS A 2 3.41 -10.13 -18.83
C LYS A 2 3.29 -8.90 -17.91
N LEU A 3 3.74 -7.73 -18.38
CA LEU A 3 3.70 -6.49 -17.59
C LEU A 3 2.27 -6.05 -17.27
N LEU A 4 1.33 -6.27 -18.20
CA LEU A 4 -0.08 -5.94 -17.98
C LEU A 4 -0.69 -6.81 -16.87
N LEU A 5 -0.52 -8.13 -16.95
CA LEU A 5 -1.03 -9.05 -15.93
C LEU A 5 -0.38 -8.82 -14.56
N ALA A 6 0.92 -8.56 -14.52
CA ALA A 6 1.61 -8.18 -13.31
C ALA A 6 1.09 -6.85 -12.73
N SER A 7 0.77 -5.88 -13.58
CA SER A 7 0.16 -4.60 -13.17
C SER A 7 -1.23 -4.82 -12.58
N ILE A 8 -2.05 -5.66 -13.21
CA ILE A 8 -3.38 -6.03 -12.70
C ILE A 8 -3.25 -6.68 -11.32
N ALA A 9 -2.33 -7.63 -11.15
CA ALA A 9 -2.08 -8.26 -9.85
C ALA A 9 -1.68 -7.23 -8.77
N ALA A 10 -0.82 -6.28 -9.12
CA ALA A 10 -0.38 -5.20 -8.24
C ALA A 10 -1.50 -4.25 -7.81
N LEU A 11 -2.53 -4.08 -8.66
CA LEU A 11 -3.73 -3.28 -8.36
C LEU A 11 -4.74 -4.07 -7.52
N VAL A 12 -5.00 -5.33 -7.89
CA VAL A 12 -5.96 -6.21 -7.19
C VAL A 12 -5.53 -6.52 -5.76
N VAL A 13 -4.24 -6.53 -5.46
CA VAL A 13 -3.76 -6.75 -4.08
C VAL A 13 -4.07 -5.56 -3.16
N GLN A 14 -4.29 -4.35 -3.69
CA GLN A 14 -4.44 -3.14 -2.85
C GLN A 14 -5.69 -3.17 -1.97
N PRO A 15 -6.89 -3.53 -2.47
CA PRO A 15 -8.05 -3.73 -1.63
C PRO A 15 -7.88 -4.81 -0.55
N LEU A 16 -7.06 -5.84 -0.80
CA LEU A 16 -6.80 -6.90 0.19
C LEU A 16 -5.95 -6.39 1.35
N VAL A 17 -4.91 -5.59 1.05
CA VAL A 17 -4.10 -4.93 2.08
C VAL A 17 -4.95 -3.95 2.88
N PHE A 18 -5.79 -3.16 2.20
CA PHE A 18 -6.72 -2.25 2.85
C PHE A 18 -7.72 -2.98 3.74
N LEU A 19 -8.29 -4.10 3.27
CA LEU A 19 -9.21 -4.92 4.04
C LEU A 19 -8.54 -5.50 5.29
N MET A 20 -7.30 -5.98 5.17
CA MET A 20 -6.55 -6.46 6.34
C MET A 20 -6.35 -5.34 7.36
N TRP A 21 -6.02 -4.14 6.91
CA TRP A 21 -5.84 -2.99 7.81
C TRP A 21 -7.15 -2.58 8.49
N MET A 22 -8.20 -2.32 7.70
CA MET A 22 -9.48 -1.84 8.19
C MET A 22 -10.30 -2.89 8.92
N GLY A 23 -10.18 -4.16 8.53
CA GLY A 23 -10.95 -5.27 9.09
C GLY A 23 -10.39 -5.78 10.41
N LEU A 24 -9.09 -5.62 10.65
CA LEU A 24 -8.41 -6.12 11.85
C LEU A 24 -9.00 -5.56 13.16
N PRO A 25 -9.33 -4.25 13.28
CA PRO A 25 -10.09 -3.74 14.41
C PRO A 25 -11.42 -4.46 14.66
N TYR A 26 -12.22 -4.73 13.61
CA TYR A 26 -13.52 -5.39 13.73
C TYR A 26 -13.41 -6.84 14.22
N VAL A 27 -12.33 -7.53 13.83
CA VAL A 27 -12.01 -8.87 14.34
C VAL A 27 -11.76 -8.83 15.86
N PHE A 28 -11.13 -7.77 16.36
CA PHE A 28 -10.82 -7.64 17.79
C PHE A 28 -11.97 -7.06 18.63
N THR A 29 -12.85 -6.25 18.05
CA THR A 29 -13.99 -5.65 18.76
C THR A 29 -15.26 -6.48 18.68
N SER A 30 -15.27 -7.57 17.90
CA SER A 30 -16.47 -8.37 17.59
C SER A 30 -17.61 -7.56 16.95
N GLU A 31 -17.28 -6.44 16.31
CA GLU A 31 -18.24 -5.60 15.59
C GLU A 31 -18.38 -6.08 14.13
N ASN A 32 -19.54 -5.79 13.52
CA ASN A 32 -19.77 -6.14 12.12
C ASN A 32 -19.02 -5.17 11.20
N PHE A 33 -18.18 -5.73 10.32
CA PHE A 33 -17.53 -4.97 9.26
C PHE A 33 -18.57 -4.42 8.25
N PRO A 34 -18.48 -3.15 7.81
CA PRO A 34 -19.43 -2.54 6.88
C PRO A 34 -19.22 -3.04 5.43
N TRP A 35 -19.62 -4.29 5.17
CA TRP A 35 -19.44 -4.97 3.88
C TRP A 35 -20.10 -4.27 2.70
N ASN A 36 -21.17 -3.51 2.94
CA ASN A 36 -21.87 -2.70 1.94
C ASN A 36 -21.02 -1.54 1.41
N GLU A 37 -20.12 -0.98 2.23
CA GLU A 37 -19.25 0.13 1.84
C GLU A 37 -17.96 -0.33 1.18
N PHE A 38 -17.53 -1.57 1.47
CA PHE A 38 -16.26 -2.12 1.02
C PHE A 38 -16.03 -2.03 -0.50
N PRO A 39 -16.99 -2.34 -1.39
CA PRO A 39 -16.77 -2.22 -2.84
C PRO A 39 -16.41 -0.79 -3.28
N SER A 40 -16.98 0.22 -2.63
CA SER A 40 -16.69 1.62 -2.92
C SER A 40 -15.27 1.99 -2.47
N MET A 41 -14.87 1.56 -1.27
CA MET A 41 -13.53 1.78 -0.73
C MET A 41 -12.46 1.04 -1.56
N ALA A 42 -12.71 -0.22 -1.91
CA ALA A 42 -11.84 -1.03 -2.77
C ALA A 42 -11.60 -0.35 -4.12
N ARG A 43 -12.63 0.24 -4.73
CA ARG A 43 -12.52 1.00 -5.97
C ARG A 43 -11.62 2.22 -5.79
N VAL A 44 -11.84 3.02 -4.74
CA VAL A 44 -11.03 4.22 -4.46
C VAL A 44 -9.57 3.86 -4.27
N VAL A 45 -9.26 2.86 -3.45
CA VAL A 45 -7.87 2.41 -3.20
C VAL A 45 -7.20 1.94 -4.49
N THR A 46 -7.92 1.20 -5.33
CA THR A 46 -7.39 0.70 -6.62
C THR A 46 -7.10 1.86 -7.59
N ILE A 47 -8.04 2.79 -7.76
CA ILE A 47 -7.85 3.97 -8.62
C ILE A 47 -6.69 4.82 -8.11
N PHE A 48 -6.60 5.01 -6.79
CA PHE A 48 -5.55 5.78 -6.16
C PHE A 48 -4.17 5.17 -6.39
N ALA A 49 -4.04 3.84 -6.37
CA ALA A 49 -2.76 3.15 -6.59
C ALA A 49 -2.26 3.21 -8.05
N LEU A 50 -3.16 3.38 -9.02
CA LEU A 50 -2.85 3.36 -10.45
C LEU A 50 -1.74 4.34 -10.88
N PRO A 51 -1.79 5.65 -10.56
CA PRO A 51 -0.74 6.58 -10.95
C PRO A 51 0.63 6.22 -10.35
N PHE A 52 0.68 5.77 -9.09
CA PHE A 52 1.94 5.36 -8.46
C PHE A 52 2.55 4.15 -9.16
N LEU A 53 1.73 3.16 -9.52
CA LEU A 53 2.19 2.00 -10.28
C LEU A 53 2.74 2.40 -11.66
N LEU A 54 1.99 3.21 -12.42
CA LEU A 54 2.36 3.55 -13.80
C LEU A 54 3.55 4.50 -13.88
N ILE A 55 3.58 5.53 -13.03
CA ILE A 55 4.56 6.62 -13.10
C ILE A 55 5.84 6.28 -12.36
N LEU A 56 5.75 5.51 -11.26
CA LEU A 56 6.92 5.19 -10.41
C LEU A 56 7.23 3.70 -10.41
N GLY A 57 6.23 2.85 -10.16
CA GLY A 57 6.41 1.40 -10.00
C GLY A 57 7.04 0.73 -11.23
N ILE A 58 6.40 0.86 -12.40
CA ILE A 58 6.87 0.25 -13.65
C ILE A 58 8.25 0.80 -14.05
N PRO A 59 8.50 2.12 -14.07
CA PRO A 59 9.83 2.65 -14.39
C PRO A 59 10.93 2.14 -13.46
N VAL A 60 10.70 2.13 -12.14
CA VAL A 60 11.67 1.61 -11.16
C VAL A 60 11.96 0.13 -11.40
N PHE A 61 10.91 -0.68 -11.65
CA PHE A 61 11.08 -2.08 -12.02
C PHE A 61 11.95 -2.27 -13.27
N LEU A 62 11.69 -1.49 -14.33
CA LEU A 62 12.45 -1.57 -15.58
C LEU A 62 13.92 -1.17 -15.39
N VAL A 63 14.20 -0.15 -14.57
CA VAL A 63 15.57 0.25 -14.23
C VAL A 63 16.29 -0.85 -13.46
N LEU A 64 15.65 -1.44 -12.44
CA LEU A 64 16.22 -2.55 -11.67
C LEU A 64 16.45 -3.79 -12.54
N ARG A 65 15.53 -4.07 -13.47
CA ARG A 65 15.68 -5.13 -14.47
C ARG A 65 16.88 -4.90 -15.37
N ARG A 66 17.01 -3.70 -15.93
CA ARG A 66 18.12 -3.35 -16.84
C ARG A 66 19.48 -3.48 -16.16
N LYS A 67 19.56 -3.19 -14.86
CA LYS A 67 20.79 -3.31 -14.06
C LYS A 67 21.08 -4.73 -13.54
N ASN A 68 20.23 -5.72 -13.87
CA ASN A 68 20.28 -7.06 -13.31
C ASN A 68 20.21 -7.07 -11.76
N TRP A 69 19.45 -6.13 -11.19
CA TRP A 69 19.31 -5.95 -9.75
C TRP A 69 17.98 -6.48 -9.20
N LEU A 70 17.20 -7.20 -10.00
CA LEU A 70 15.91 -7.74 -9.57
C LEU A 70 16.08 -8.77 -8.47
N SER A 71 15.56 -8.43 -7.29
CA SER A 71 15.31 -9.36 -6.20
C SER A 71 14.02 -8.97 -5.49
N ALA A 72 13.35 -9.93 -4.86
CA ALA A 72 12.11 -9.66 -4.12
C ALA A 72 12.32 -8.58 -3.04
N LEU A 73 13.45 -8.64 -2.33
CA LEU A 73 13.80 -7.67 -1.30
C LEU A 73 13.98 -6.25 -1.85
N ARG A 74 14.72 -6.09 -2.96
CA ARG A 74 14.96 -4.77 -3.57
C ARG A 74 13.68 -4.18 -4.16
N ILE A 75 12.85 -5.01 -4.78
CA ILE A 75 11.55 -4.57 -5.31
C ILE A 75 10.58 -4.21 -4.19
N GLY A 76 10.51 -5.01 -3.13
CA GLY A 76 9.70 -4.69 -1.96
C GLY A 76 10.14 -3.38 -1.31
N PHE A 77 11.44 -3.20 -1.08
CA PHE A 77 11.97 -1.96 -0.52
C PHE A 77 11.73 -0.74 -1.43
N ALA A 78 11.88 -0.89 -2.75
CA ALA A 78 11.52 0.16 -3.70
C ALA A 78 10.02 0.50 -3.64
N GLY A 79 9.16 -0.50 -3.54
CA GLY A 79 7.72 -0.33 -3.33
C GLY A 79 7.41 0.46 -2.06
N PHE A 80 8.06 0.11 -0.95
CA PHE A 80 7.93 0.85 0.32
C PHE A 80 8.28 2.33 0.17
N LEU A 81 9.43 2.61 -0.45
CA LEU A 81 9.88 3.98 -0.69
C LEU A 81 8.99 4.77 -1.66
N ILE A 82 8.28 4.10 -2.57
CA ILE A 82 7.30 4.73 -3.45
C ILE A 82 5.98 5.03 -2.71
N GLY A 83 5.60 4.20 -1.74
CA GLY A 83 4.36 4.37 -0.96
C GLY A 83 4.41 5.51 0.06
N ILE A 84 5.58 5.83 0.60
CA ILE A 84 5.77 6.81 1.69
C ILE A 84 5.56 8.28 1.29
N PRO A 85 6.06 8.80 0.16
CA PRO A 85 6.16 10.25 -0.04
C PRO A 85 4.81 10.96 -0.02
N PHE A 86 3.76 10.36 -0.58
CA PHE A 86 2.44 10.99 -0.62
C PHE A 86 1.86 11.25 0.79
N PRO A 87 1.67 10.23 1.66
CA PRO A 87 1.18 10.47 3.02
C PRO A 87 2.16 11.30 3.85
N LEU A 88 3.48 11.20 3.60
CA LEU A 88 4.49 11.99 4.31
C LEU A 88 4.42 13.49 3.99
N ILE A 89 4.00 13.86 2.79
CA ILE A 89 3.93 15.27 2.38
C ILE A 89 2.53 15.82 2.63
N VAL A 90 1.50 15.11 2.17
CA VAL A 90 0.11 15.57 2.22
C VAL A 90 -0.47 15.43 3.63
N GLY A 91 -0.09 14.39 4.36
CA GLY A 91 -0.55 14.15 5.73
C GLY A 91 0.20 14.94 6.79
N TRP A 92 1.14 15.80 6.41
CA TRP A 92 1.97 16.54 7.37
C TRP A 92 1.08 17.36 8.34
N PRO A 93 1.25 17.24 9.66
CA PRO A 93 0.42 17.96 10.62
C PRO A 93 0.54 19.48 10.47
N ARG A 94 -0.53 20.12 9.96
CA ARG A 94 -0.67 21.57 9.87
C ARG A 94 -2.09 21.94 10.28
N TYR A 95 -2.23 22.42 11.51
CA TYR A 95 -3.53 22.77 12.09
C TYR A 95 -3.55 24.24 12.48
N SER A 96 -4.70 24.89 12.29
CA SER A 96 -4.91 26.26 12.74
C SER A 96 -5.02 26.32 14.27
N PRO A 97 -4.64 27.45 14.90
CA PRO A 97 -4.94 27.70 16.32
C PRO A 97 -6.43 27.48 16.61
N GLY A 98 -6.75 26.89 17.76
CA GLY A 98 -8.11 26.54 18.17
C GLY A 98 -8.63 25.18 17.66
N PHE A 99 -7.92 24.49 16.77
CA PHE A 99 -8.32 23.16 16.30
C PHE A 99 -7.90 22.06 17.29
N SER A 100 -8.85 21.23 17.71
CA SER A 100 -8.57 20.05 18.53
C SER A 100 -9.24 18.81 17.94
N SER A 101 -8.56 17.67 18.00
CA SER A 101 -9.08 16.39 17.54
C SER A 101 -8.56 15.24 18.39
N GLY A 102 -9.32 14.15 18.44
CA GLY A 102 -8.95 12.94 19.15
C GLY A 102 -9.59 11.71 18.51
N GLY A 103 -9.15 10.54 18.95
CA GLY A 103 -9.66 9.27 18.48
C GLY A 103 -9.11 8.10 19.28
N TYR A 104 -9.66 6.93 19.03
CA TYR A 104 -9.17 5.70 19.64
C TYR A 104 -7.81 5.32 19.05
N PHE A 105 -6.82 5.09 19.91
CA PHE A 105 -5.48 4.66 19.51
C PHE A 105 -5.08 3.40 20.31
N TYR A 106 -5.30 2.23 19.70
CA TYR A 106 -5.08 0.91 20.32
C TYR A 106 -5.69 0.75 21.73
N GLY A 107 -6.91 1.26 21.93
CA GLY A 107 -7.61 1.17 23.21
C GLY A 107 -8.35 2.47 23.52
N PRO A 108 -7.98 3.23 24.56
CA PRO A 108 -8.70 4.43 24.97
C PRO A 108 -8.62 5.55 23.94
N ASN A 109 -9.56 6.50 24.06
CA ASN A 109 -9.53 7.73 23.28
C ASN A 109 -8.33 8.59 23.71
N ARG A 110 -7.60 9.14 22.73
CA ARG A 110 -6.43 9.99 22.89
C ARG A 110 -6.59 11.25 22.06
N ASP A 111 -6.14 12.36 22.61
CA ASP A 111 -6.04 13.61 21.86
C ASP A 111 -4.91 13.49 20.85
N PHE A 112 -5.19 13.80 19.58
CA PHE A 112 -4.21 13.85 18.51
C PHE A 112 -3.73 15.28 18.24
N VAL A 113 -4.60 16.26 18.43
CA VAL A 113 -4.30 17.68 18.31
C VAL A 113 -5.02 18.44 19.44
N VAL A 114 -4.30 19.34 20.10
CA VAL A 114 -4.86 20.24 21.12
C VAL A 114 -4.45 21.67 20.76
N ASP A 115 -5.43 22.54 20.52
CA ASP A 115 -5.22 23.95 20.18
C ASP A 115 -4.22 24.18 19.03
N GLY A 116 -4.37 23.39 17.96
CA GLY A 116 -3.50 23.43 16.78
C GLY A 116 -2.16 22.71 16.94
N VAL A 117 -1.82 22.23 18.15
CA VAL A 117 -0.57 21.53 18.44
C VAL A 117 -0.77 20.02 18.38
N THR A 118 -0.02 19.35 17.49
CA THR A 118 -0.02 17.88 17.38
C THR A 118 0.60 17.24 18.61
N THR A 119 -0.15 16.37 19.27
CA THR A 119 0.30 15.63 20.46
C THR A 119 1.22 14.46 20.06
N ILE A 120 1.82 13.79 21.03
CA ILE A 120 2.59 12.57 20.78
C ILE A 120 1.75 11.48 20.09
N TYR A 121 0.48 11.33 20.46
CA TYR A 121 -0.42 10.36 19.83
C TYR A 121 -0.79 10.76 18.41
N GLY A 122 -0.92 12.06 18.12
CA GLY A 122 -1.08 12.55 16.76
C GLY A 122 0.12 12.22 15.87
N TRP A 123 1.35 12.41 16.39
CA TRP A 123 2.57 12.02 15.67
C TRP A 123 2.67 10.51 15.45
N LEU A 124 2.32 9.70 16.44
CA LEU A 124 2.31 8.24 16.31
C LEU A 124 1.28 7.77 15.27
N ALA A 125 0.06 8.31 15.30
CA ALA A 125 -0.97 8.01 14.30
C ALA A 125 -0.53 8.42 12.90
N TYR A 126 0.14 9.57 12.77
CA TYR A 126 0.72 10.02 11.52
C TYR A 126 1.80 9.06 11.00
N VAL A 127 2.80 8.69 11.82
CA VAL A 127 3.86 7.75 11.42
C VAL A 127 3.28 6.39 11.05
N GLN A 128 2.30 5.91 11.81
CA GLN A 128 1.58 4.68 11.51
C GLN A 128 0.92 4.75 10.13
N SER A 129 0.26 5.87 9.79
CA SER A 129 -0.32 6.06 8.46
C SER A 129 0.75 5.96 7.36
N VAL A 130 1.90 6.63 7.52
CA VAL A 130 3.00 6.59 6.55
C VAL A 130 3.53 5.17 6.36
N VAL A 131 3.69 4.41 7.44
CA VAL A 131 4.13 3.01 7.39
C VAL A 131 3.12 2.15 6.65
N ILE A 132 1.81 2.30 6.91
CA ILE A 132 0.74 1.52 6.24
C ILE A 132 0.77 1.74 4.73
N TYR A 133 0.90 2.98 4.27
CA TYR A 133 1.05 3.27 2.84
C TYR A 133 2.35 2.69 2.26
N GLY A 134 3.44 2.68 3.02
CA GLY A 134 4.64 1.94 2.67
C GLY A 134 4.37 0.45 2.47
N LEU A 135 3.59 -0.18 3.36
CA LEU A 135 3.21 -1.59 3.25
C LEU A 135 2.35 -1.88 2.01
N HIS A 136 1.44 -0.97 1.63
CA HIS A 136 0.73 -1.02 0.35
C HIS A 136 1.70 -1.05 -0.84
N GLY A 137 2.74 -0.21 -0.79
CA GLY A 137 3.83 -0.18 -1.76
C GLY A 137 4.59 -1.51 -1.85
N ILE A 138 4.95 -2.11 -0.71
CA ILE A 138 5.59 -3.44 -0.65
C ILE A 138 4.70 -4.49 -1.31
N ALA A 139 3.44 -4.58 -0.87
CA ALA A 139 2.51 -5.60 -1.34
C ALA A 139 2.26 -5.50 -2.85
N GLY A 140 2.04 -4.29 -3.36
CA GLY A 140 1.89 -4.05 -4.80
C GLY A 140 3.13 -4.44 -5.59
N ALA A 141 4.33 -4.05 -5.12
CA ALA A 141 5.58 -4.34 -5.79
C ALA A 141 5.91 -5.85 -5.80
N LEU A 142 5.64 -6.56 -4.71
CA LEU A 142 5.82 -8.01 -4.62
C LEU A 142 4.81 -8.76 -5.48
N ALA A 143 3.53 -8.39 -5.45
CA ALA A 143 2.50 -8.98 -6.32
C ALA A 143 2.90 -8.82 -7.80
N PHE A 144 3.30 -7.61 -8.20
CA PHE A 144 3.82 -7.35 -9.54
C PHE A 144 4.98 -8.30 -9.89
N TYR A 145 6.01 -8.34 -9.04
CA TYR A 145 7.24 -9.08 -9.31
C TYR A 145 7.01 -10.58 -9.39
N PHE A 146 6.26 -11.16 -8.45
CA PHE A 146 5.99 -12.60 -8.45
C PHE A 146 5.11 -13.02 -9.63
N THR A 147 4.08 -12.24 -9.97
CA THR A 147 3.26 -12.52 -11.17
C THR A 147 4.09 -12.41 -12.44
N TRP A 148 4.92 -11.36 -12.58
CA TRP A 148 5.80 -11.22 -13.73
C TRP A 148 6.80 -12.39 -13.85
N LYS A 149 7.42 -12.78 -12.72
CA LYS A 149 8.39 -13.87 -12.67
C LYS A 149 7.74 -15.23 -12.98
N TRP A 150 6.56 -15.49 -12.44
CA TRP A 150 5.78 -16.70 -12.75
C TRP A 150 5.46 -16.81 -14.24
N LEU A 151 4.93 -15.74 -14.84
CA LEU A 151 4.66 -15.68 -16.29
C LEU A 151 5.93 -15.82 -17.13
N GLN A 152 7.09 -15.41 -16.61
CA GLN A 152 8.35 -15.62 -17.28
C GLN A 152 8.73 -17.11 -17.32
N PHE A 153 8.58 -17.81 -16.21
CA PHE A 153 8.88 -19.24 -16.13
C PHE A 153 7.93 -20.11 -16.96
N SER A 154 6.62 -19.82 -16.96
CA SER A 154 5.62 -20.61 -17.70
C SER A 154 5.91 -20.65 -19.21
N GLU A 155 6.39 -19.55 -19.79
CA GLU A 155 6.77 -19.52 -21.21
C GLU A 155 8.06 -20.29 -21.49
N THR A 156 9.03 -20.30 -20.58
CA THR A 156 10.27 -21.09 -20.77
C THR A 156 10.05 -22.59 -20.55
N GLY A 157 9.05 -22.98 -19.75
CA GLY A 157 8.71 -24.38 -19.49
C GLY A 157 7.91 -25.05 -20.61
N SER A 158 7.17 -24.29 -21.42
CA SER A 158 6.34 -24.85 -22.50
C SER A 158 7.12 -25.24 -23.77
N PHE A 159 8.40 -24.86 -23.89
CA PHE A 159 9.27 -25.24 -25.03
C PHE A 159 10.12 -26.48 -24.75
N GLY A 160 9.96 -27.15 -23.60
CA GLY A 160 10.72 -28.34 -23.20
C GLY A 160 10.00 -29.68 -23.39
N SER A 161 8.83 -29.68 -24.04
CA SER A 161 8.03 -30.87 -24.28
C SER A 161 7.69 -31.03 -25.76
N GLU A 162 8.70 -31.24 -26.60
CA GLU A 162 8.51 -31.96 -27.86
C GLU A 162 9.37 -33.24 -27.81
N PRO A 163 8.76 -34.43 -27.95
CA PRO A 163 9.49 -35.70 -28.05
C PRO A 163 10.25 -35.87 -29.37
#